data_AF-A0A6I8QWA8-F1
#
_entry.id   AF-A0A6I8QWA8-F1
#
_cell.length_a   1.000
_cell.length_b   1.000
_cell.length_c   1.000
_cell.angle_alpha   90.00
_cell.angle_beta   90.00
_cell.angle_gamma   90.00
#
_symmetry.space_group_name_H-M   'P 1'
#
loop_
_entity.id
_entity.type
_entity.pdbx_description
1 polymer ?
#
loop_
_entity_poly.entity_id
_entity_poly.type
_entity_poly.pdbx_seq_one_letter_code
_entity_poly.pdbx_strand_id
1 'polypeptide(L)'
;MYQIFVTLTCTFRYGRDDHELIGLSFKKDLYFLHCQVYPPLPEDKKALTPLQEKLAKKLGQNAFPFCFNMATDLPCSVTLQPGPEDTGKKCGVDFEVKGFCAENVEEKVPRKNSVQLIIRKVQFAPEATGPAPCVQTTRQFMMSDRPLQLEASLNKEIYYHGEPIGVNVKITNNTSKIVKKIKITVEQLTDVVLYSLDKYTKIVCCEEMNDTVAANGTFSGSYSVTPLLANNREKRGLALDGKLKHGDTNLASSTILRPGMDKEVLGMLVSYKVRVNLVVARGGILGDLTSSDVLVDLPLTLMHPKPSPDQTNIEDVVIEEFARQKLQGAEGEDDKEDA
;
A
#
# COMPACT_ATOMS: atom_id res chain seq x y z
N MET A 1 -20.47 23.82 -30.09
CA MET A 1 -19.08 23.91 -30.62
C MET A 1 -18.26 22.94 -29.82
N TYR A 2 -17.60 21.98 -30.47
CA TYR A 2 -16.88 20.93 -29.76
C TYR A 2 -15.63 21.46 -29.08
N GLN A 3 -15.46 21.07 -27.83
CA GLN A 3 -14.34 21.44 -26.96
C GLN A 3 -13.62 20.16 -26.54
N ILE A 4 -12.32 20.25 -26.33
CA ILE A 4 -11.50 19.17 -25.81
C ILE A 4 -11.26 19.43 -24.33
N PHE A 5 -11.71 18.50 -23.50
CA PHE A 5 -11.50 18.53 -22.07
C PHE A 5 -10.55 17.42 -21.65
N VAL A 6 -9.79 17.69 -20.60
CA VAL A 6 -9.09 16.67 -19.84
C VAL A 6 -9.58 16.75 -18.40
N THR A 7 -9.85 15.62 -17.79
CA THR A 7 -10.25 15.50 -16.38
C THR A 7 -9.27 14.65 -15.61
N LEU A 8 -9.09 14.97 -14.34
CA LEU A 8 -8.41 14.13 -13.35
C LEU A 8 -9.42 13.77 -12.25
N THR A 9 -9.72 12.49 -12.13
CA THR A 9 -10.69 11.97 -11.17
C THR A 9 -9.99 11.04 -10.19
N CYS A 10 -10.19 11.25 -8.89
CA CYS A 10 -9.87 10.29 -7.84
C CYS A 10 -11.17 9.58 -7.44
N THR A 11 -11.24 8.27 -7.59
CA THR A 11 -12.45 7.51 -7.31
C THR A 11 -12.13 6.40 -6.31
N PHE A 12 -12.93 6.31 -5.26
CA PHE A 12 -13.02 5.12 -4.42
C PHE A 12 -14.05 4.15 -5.02
N ARG A 13 -13.62 2.89 -5.22
CA ARG A 13 -14.46 1.80 -5.71
C ARG A 13 -14.54 0.71 -4.65
N TYR A 14 -15.74 0.19 -4.43
CA TYR A 14 -16.01 -0.99 -3.62
C TYR A 14 -17.10 -1.80 -4.30
N GLY A 15 -16.76 -2.93 -4.91
CA GLY A 15 -17.72 -3.60 -5.79
C GLY A 15 -17.09 -4.59 -6.75
N ARG A 16 -17.94 -5.32 -7.46
CA ARG A 16 -17.55 -5.80 -8.80
C ARG A 16 -17.78 -4.64 -9.77
N ASP A 17 -16.94 -4.55 -10.80
CA ASP A 17 -17.10 -3.56 -11.88
C ASP A 17 -18.24 -3.95 -12.86
N ASP A 18 -18.79 -5.18 -12.74
CA ASP A 18 -19.92 -5.65 -13.55
C ASP A 18 -21.18 -4.82 -13.28
N HIS A 19 -21.50 -3.93 -14.20
CA HIS A 19 -22.73 -3.15 -14.23
C HIS A 19 -24.01 -4.01 -14.44
N GLU A 20 -23.88 -5.29 -14.78
CA GLU A 20 -24.99 -6.17 -15.22
C GLU A 20 -25.52 -7.12 -14.14
N LEU A 21 -24.84 -7.26 -12.99
CA LEU A 21 -25.27 -8.12 -11.89
C LEU A 21 -25.80 -7.28 -10.73
N ILE A 22 -26.94 -7.71 -10.17
CA ILE A 22 -27.56 -7.13 -8.97
C ILE A 22 -26.63 -7.39 -7.77
N GLY A 23 -25.60 -6.56 -7.63
CA GLY A 23 -24.67 -6.53 -6.52
C GLY A 23 -24.41 -5.07 -6.15
N LEU A 24 -24.31 -4.78 -4.85
CA LEU A 24 -23.99 -3.43 -4.35
C LEU A 24 -22.56 -3.06 -4.81
N SER A 25 -22.44 -2.36 -5.93
CA SER A 25 -21.25 -1.63 -6.34
C SER A 25 -21.37 -0.20 -5.83
N PHE A 26 -20.33 0.26 -5.14
CA PHE A 26 -20.23 1.60 -4.61
C PHE A 26 -19.06 2.29 -5.29
N LYS A 27 -19.35 3.44 -5.88
CA LYS A 27 -18.37 4.31 -6.52
C LYS A 27 -18.57 5.71 -5.97
N LYS A 28 -17.52 6.29 -5.39
CA LYS A 28 -17.53 7.68 -4.92
C LYS A 28 -16.33 8.42 -5.49
N ASP A 29 -16.59 9.51 -6.18
CA ASP A 29 -15.55 10.41 -6.63
C ASP A 29 -15.11 11.27 -5.44
N LEU A 30 -13.85 11.08 -5.01
CA LEU A 30 -13.23 11.78 -3.89
C LEU A 30 -12.69 13.14 -4.31
N TYR A 31 -12.30 13.25 -5.59
CA TYR A 31 -11.72 14.45 -6.14
C TYR A 31 -11.96 14.51 -7.64
N PHE A 32 -12.21 15.72 -8.15
CA PHE A 32 -12.43 15.96 -9.56
C PHE A 32 -11.82 17.30 -9.96
N LEU A 33 -10.96 17.27 -10.97
CA LEU A 33 -10.48 18.46 -11.67
C LEU A 33 -10.75 18.31 -13.16
N HIS A 34 -10.96 19.43 -13.82
CA HIS A 34 -11.09 19.49 -15.27
C HIS A 34 -10.32 20.69 -15.82
N CYS A 35 -9.95 20.59 -17.09
CA CYS A 35 -9.29 21.65 -17.85
C CYS A 35 -9.78 21.58 -19.29
N GLN A 36 -10.13 22.74 -19.86
CA GLN A 36 -10.41 22.88 -21.28
C GLN A 36 -9.09 23.08 -22.03
N VAL A 37 -8.71 22.09 -22.82
CA VAL A 37 -7.45 22.09 -23.57
C VAL A 37 -7.61 22.80 -24.92
N TYR A 38 -8.79 22.66 -25.55
CA TYR A 38 -9.09 23.33 -26.81
C TYR A 38 -10.58 23.73 -26.88
N PRO A 39 -10.91 24.95 -27.36
CA PRO A 39 -9.98 26.04 -27.69
C PRO A 39 -9.29 26.59 -26.42
N PRO A 40 -8.03 27.03 -26.48
CA PRO A 40 -7.31 27.53 -25.31
C PRO A 40 -7.97 28.78 -24.72
N LEU A 41 -8.20 28.78 -23.41
CA LEU A 41 -8.78 29.92 -22.71
C LEU A 41 -7.71 30.98 -22.43
N PRO A 42 -8.05 32.29 -22.45
CA PRO A 42 -7.08 33.37 -22.18
C PRO A 42 -6.43 33.28 -20.78
N GLU A 43 -7.15 32.73 -19.82
CA GLU A 43 -6.73 32.54 -18.42
C GLU A 43 -5.75 31.38 -18.24
N ASP A 44 -5.64 30.47 -19.22
CA ASP A 44 -4.80 29.26 -19.16
C ASP A 44 -3.39 29.47 -19.74
N LYS A 45 -2.95 30.72 -19.94
CA LYS A 45 -1.56 31.06 -20.29
C LYS A 45 -0.60 30.91 -19.10
N LYS A 46 -0.57 29.72 -18.51
CA LYS A 46 0.41 29.35 -17.48
C LYS A 46 1.78 29.16 -18.12
N ALA A 47 2.83 29.41 -17.35
CA ALA A 47 4.20 29.08 -17.75
C ALA A 47 4.30 27.58 -18.05
N LEU A 48 4.87 27.24 -19.20
CA LEU A 48 5.06 25.85 -19.59
C LEU A 48 6.18 25.21 -18.76
N THR A 49 6.02 23.94 -18.47
CA THR A 49 7.11 23.14 -17.91
C THR A 49 8.16 22.85 -19.00
N PRO A 50 9.43 22.59 -18.63
CA PRO A 50 10.47 22.21 -19.60
C PRO A 50 10.09 21.01 -20.48
N LEU A 51 9.32 20.05 -19.94
CA LEU A 51 8.81 18.91 -20.70
C LEU A 51 7.75 19.33 -21.73
N GLN A 52 6.80 20.19 -21.33
CA GLN A 52 5.75 20.69 -22.24
C GLN A 52 6.35 21.50 -23.39
N GLU A 53 7.37 22.33 -23.14
CA GLU A 53 8.06 23.07 -24.21
C GLU A 53 8.71 22.14 -25.23
N LYS A 54 9.36 21.08 -24.77
CA LYS A 54 9.98 20.06 -25.64
C LYS A 54 8.94 19.28 -26.43
N LEU A 55 7.85 18.86 -25.77
CA LEU A 55 6.75 18.15 -26.43
C LEU A 55 6.05 19.03 -27.47
N ALA A 56 5.80 20.30 -27.17
CA ALA A 56 5.21 21.25 -28.12
C ALA A 56 6.08 21.41 -29.38
N LYS A 57 7.41 21.52 -29.20
CA LYS A 57 8.36 21.57 -30.32
C LYS A 57 8.36 20.27 -31.15
N LYS A 58 8.27 19.11 -30.50
CA LYS A 58 8.31 17.79 -31.17
C LYS A 58 7.00 17.42 -31.86
N LEU A 59 5.84 17.75 -31.27
CA LEU A 59 4.51 17.35 -31.74
C LEU A 59 3.87 18.38 -32.69
N GLY A 60 4.35 19.63 -32.70
CA GLY A 60 3.92 20.67 -33.64
C GLY A 60 2.69 21.48 -33.16
N GLN A 61 2.02 22.12 -34.11
CA GLN A 61 1.04 23.19 -33.85
C GLN A 61 -0.26 22.73 -33.18
N ASN A 62 -0.59 21.43 -33.24
CA ASN A 62 -1.78 20.85 -32.63
C ASN A 62 -1.51 20.27 -31.22
N ALA A 63 -0.38 20.61 -30.62
CA ALA A 63 -0.01 20.20 -29.27
C ALA A 63 -0.45 21.26 -28.26
N PHE A 64 -1.46 20.92 -27.46
CA PHE A 64 -2.02 21.82 -26.46
C PHE A 64 -1.68 21.29 -25.05
N PRO A 65 -1.03 22.10 -24.19
CA PRO A 65 -0.59 21.67 -22.87
C PRO A 65 -1.75 21.68 -21.85
N PHE A 66 -1.66 20.81 -20.85
CA PHE A 66 -2.50 20.84 -19.66
C PHE A 66 -1.68 20.50 -18.41
N CYS A 67 -2.15 20.92 -17.24
CA CYS A 67 -1.51 20.65 -15.96
C CYS A 67 -2.54 20.62 -14.83
N PHE A 68 -2.43 19.63 -13.94
CA PHE A 68 -3.26 19.53 -12.74
C PHE A 68 -2.41 19.67 -11.48
N ASN A 69 -2.84 20.57 -10.59
CA ASN A 69 -2.29 20.68 -9.24
C ASN A 69 -3.21 19.91 -8.29
N MET A 70 -2.74 18.76 -7.82
CA MET A 70 -3.52 17.92 -6.91
C MET A 70 -3.43 18.42 -5.48
N ALA A 71 -4.54 18.32 -4.75
CA ALA A 71 -4.54 18.54 -3.31
C ALA A 71 -3.68 17.47 -2.60
N THR A 72 -2.99 17.87 -1.54
CA THR A 72 -1.97 17.02 -0.90
C THR A 72 -2.53 16.04 0.13
N ASP A 73 -3.80 16.21 0.49
CA ASP A 73 -4.59 15.45 1.45
C ASP A 73 -5.36 14.28 0.79
N LEU A 74 -5.27 14.13 -0.53
CA LEU A 74 -5.87 12.99 -1.23
C LEU A 74 -5.20 11.68 -0.82
N PRO A 75 -5.94 10.56 -0.81
CA PRO A 75 -5.35 9.24 -0.59
C PRO A 75 -4.33 8.87 -1.66
N CYS A 76 -3.56 7.82 -1.39
CA CYS A 76 -2.68 7.22 -2.39
C CYS A 76 -3.41 6.12 -3.14
N SER A 77 -2.88 5.72 -4.29
CA SER A 77 -3.40 4.58 -5.03
C SER A 77 -3.20 3.31 -4.22
N VAL A 78 -4.30 2.68 -3.86
CA VAL A 78 -4.32 1.43 -3.09
C VAL A 78 -5.40 0.54 -3.66
N THR A 79 -5.10 -0.74 -3.86
CA THR A 79 -6.06 -1.75 -4.29
C THR A 79 -6.01 -2.92 -3.31
N LEU A 80 -7.16 -3.29 -2.75
CA LEU A 80 -7.33 -4.52 -2.00
C LEU A 80 -7.78 -5.63 -2.95
N GLN A 81 -7.03 -6.73 -2.95
CA GLN A 81 -7.53 -7.95 -3.59
C GLN A 81 -8.42 -8.72 -2.62
N PRO A 82 -9.65 -9.12 -2.97
CA PRO A 82 -10.44 -9.98 -2.10
C PRO A 82 -9.96 -11.43 -2.12
N GLY A 83 -10.03 -12.10 -0.96
CA GLY A 83 -9.79 -13.55 -0.84
C GLY A 83 -10.99 -14.42 -1.23
N PRO A 84 -10.81 -15.75 -1.36
CA PRO A 84 -11.91 -16.67 -1.67
C PRO A 84 -12.93 -16.79 -0.53
N GLU A 85 -12.46 -16.72 0.73
CA GLU A 85 -13.31 -16.73 1.93
C GLU A 85 -13.76 -15.35 2.37
N ASP A 86 -13.04 -14.31 1.94
CA ASP A 86 -13.55 -12.96 2.03
C ASP A 86 -14.67 -12.88 0.99
N THR A 87 -15.93 -12.73 1.39
CA THR A 87 -17.07 -12.37 0.49
C THR A 87 -16.87 -11.04 -0.26
N GLY A 88 -15.64 -10.51 -0.24
CA GLY A 88 -15.20 -9.19 -0.54
C GLY A 88 -15.19 -8.89 -2.02
N LYS A 89 -15.68 -7.71 -2.30
CA LYS A 89 -15.69 -7.08 -3.60
C LYS A 89 -14.33 -6.40 -3.82
N LYS A 90 -13.90 -6.20 -5.08
CA LYS A 90 -12.68 -5.43 -5.35
C LYS A 90 -12.86 -4.04 -4.72
N CYS A 91 -11.86 -3.59 -3.97
CA CYS A 91 -11.88 -2.30 -3.29
C CYS A 91 -10.61 -1.53 -3.60
N GLY A 92 -10.69 -0.24 -3.87
CA GLY A 92 -9.51 0.55 -4.14
C GLY A 92 -9.76 2.02 -4.41
N VAL A 93 -8.66 2.76 -4.42
CA VAL A 93 -8.58 4.16 -4.80
C VAL A 93 -7.78 4.26 -6.08
N ASP A 94 -8.43 4.68 -7.15
CA ASP A 94 -7.82 4.86 -8.47
C ASP A 94 -7.77 6.34 -8.85
N PHE A 95 -6.73 6.72 -9.60
CA PHE A 95 -6.63 8.03 -10.22
C PHE A 95 -6.71 7.87 -11.74
N GLU A 96 -7.64 8.59 -12.34
CA GLU A 96 -7.96 8.51 -13.76
C GLU A 96 -7.73 9.86 -14.42
N VAL A 97 -6.92 9.89 -15.47
CA VAL A 97 -6.80 11.01 -16.39
C VAL A 97 -7.57 10.66 -17.65
N LYS A 98 -8.60 11.44 -17.99
CA LYS A 98 -9.45 11.19 -19.14
C LYS A 98 -9.49 12.42 -20.06
N GLY A 99 -9.11 12.25 -21.32
CA GLY A 99 -9.27 13.25 -22.36
C GLY A 99 -10.48 12.93 -23.23
N PHE A 100 -11.31 13.91 -23.57
CA PHE A 100 -12.49 13.69 -24.40
C PHE A 100 -12.94 14.94 -25.16
N CYS A 101 -13.72 14.73 -26.21
CA CYS A 101 -14.34 15.78 -27.00
C CYS A 101 -15.84 15.86 -26.65
N ALA A 102 -16.31 17.03 -26.18
CA ALA A 102 -17.69 17.26 -25.76
C ALA A 102 -18.10 18.73 -25.94
N GLU A 103 -19.40 19.03 -25.82
CA GLU A 103 -19.85 20.42 -25.72
C GLU A 103 -19.73 20.95 -24.29
N ASN A 104 -19.91 20.09 -23.29
CA ASN A 104 -19.79 20.39 -21.86
C ASN A 104 -19.00 19.31 -21.12
N VAL A 105 -18.38 19.68 -19.99
CA VAL A 105 -17.57 18.77 -19.15
C VAL A 105 -18.39 17.62 -18.56
N GLU A 106 -19.66 17.88 -18.25
CA GLU A 106 -20.56 16.91 -17.60
C GLU A 106 -21.24 15.96 -18.61
N GLU A 107 -21.00 16.15 -19.91
CA GLU A 107 -21.61 15.35 -20.95
C GLU A 107 -21.06 13.91 -20.91
N LYS A 108 -21.96 12.92 -20.97
CA LYS A 108 -21.56 11.51 -21.07
C LYS A 108 -20.98 11.22 -22.45
N VAL A 109 -19.66 11.29 -22.55
CA VAL A 109 -18.95 10.98 -23.79
C VAL A 109 -18.80 9.47 -24.01
N PRO A 110 -19.14 8.94 -25.19
CA PRO A 110 -18.88 7.54 -25.56
C PRO A 110 -17.39 7.18 -25.48
N ARG A 111 -17.07 5.94 -25.06
CA ARG A 111 -15.67 5.46 -24.94
C ARG A 111 -14.83 5.71 -26.20
N LYS A 112 -15.42 5.51 -27.39
CA LYS A 112 -14.78 5.75 -28.70
C LYS A 112 -14.26 7.18 -28.92
N ASN A 113 -14.80 8.17 -28.21
CA ASN A 113 -14.44 9.59 -28.33
C ASN A 113 -13.67 10.08 -27.09
N SER A 114 -13.10 9.15 -26.32
CA SER A 114 -12.32 9.47 -25.12
C SER A 114 -11.09 8.59 -24.99
N VAL A 115 -10.04 9.14 -24.41
CA VAL A 115 -8.81 8.42 -24.03
C VAL A 115 -8.72 8.44 -22.51
N GLN A 116 -8.42 7.30 -21.90
CA GLN A 116 -8.40 7.13 -20.45
C GLN A 116 -7.09 6.48 -20.01
N LEU A 117 -6.45 7.07 -19.01
CA LEU A 117 -5.18 6.60 -18.44
C LEU A 117 -5.32 6.49 -16.91
N ILE A 118 -5.00 5.32 -16.35
CA ILE A 118 -4.98 5.11 -14.91
C ILE A 118 -3.59 5.39 -14.37
N ILE A 119 -3.45 6.49 -13.64
CA ILE A 119 -2.20 6.92 -13.01
C ILE A 119 -2.16 6.44 -11.54
N ARG A 120 -0.96 6.45 -10.96
CA ARG A 120 -0.76 6.08 -9.56
C ARG A 120 -0.26 7.28 -8.76
N LYS A 121 -0.91 7.56 -7.63
CA LYS A 121 -0.39 8.48 -6.62
C LYS A 121 0.35 7.66 -5.57
N VAL A 122 1.67 7.76 -5.55
CA VAL A 122 2.54 7.09 -4.57
C VAL A 122 3.02 8.08 -3.51
N GLN A 123 3.21 7.58 -2.29
CA GLN A 123 3.79 8.34 -1.20
C GLN A 123 5.25 7.91 -0.98
N PHE A 124 6.14 8.89 -0.99
CA PHE A 124 7.53 8.70 -0.63
C PHE A 124 7.76 8.94 0.87
N ALA A 125 8.76 8.29 1.42
CA ALA A 125 9.14 8.48 2.81
C ALA A 125 9.54 9.94 3.12
N PRO A 126 9.18 10.47 4.30
CA PRO A 126 9.72 11.72 4.79
C PRO A 126 11.24 11.62 5.03
N GLU A 127 11.94 12.75 4.95
CA GLU A 127 13.38 12.81 5.24
C GLU A 127 13.69 12.66 6.73
N ALA A 128 12.83 13.21 7.59
CA ALA A 128 12.94 13.04 9.02
C ALA A 128 12.42 11.66 9.41
N THR A 129 13.31 10.82 9.92
CA THR A 129 12.97 9.54 10.56
C THR A 129 12.95 9.75 12.07
N GLY A 130 11.91 9.24 12.73
CA GLY A 130 11.83 9.24 14.18
C GLY A 130 12.72 8.16 14.82
N PRO A 131 12.65 8.01 16.15
CA PRO A 131 13.43 7.02 16.87
C PRO A 131 13.00 5.59 16.48
N ALA A 132 13.97 4.68 16.48
CA ALA A 132 13.69 3.28 16.21
C ALA A 132 12.69 2.69 17.25
N PRO A 133 11.61 2.01 16.81
CA PRO A 133 10.64 1.40 17.71
C PRO A 133 11.30 0.39 18.65
N CYS A 134 11.00 0.50 19.95
CA CYS A 134 11.40 -0.45 20.98
C CYS A 134 10.21 -0.67 21.92
N VAL A 135 9.83 -1.94 22.12
CA VAL A 135 8.72 -2.31 22.99
C VAL A 135 9.16 -3.47 23.87
N GLN A 136 8.84 -3.36 25.16
CA GLN A 136 9.10 -4.40 26.15
C GLN A 136 7.79 -4.87 26.77
N THR A 137 7.66 -6.18 26.95
CA THR A 137 6.57 -6.82 27.66
C THR A 137 7.10 -7.77 28.73
N THR A 138 6.36 -7.90 29.81
CA THR A 138 6.69 -8.81 30.91
C THR A 138 5.47 -9.68 31.17
N ARG A 139 5.63 -11.00 31.09
CA ARG A 139 4.55 -11.96 31.37
C ARG A 139 4.91 -12.85 32.55
N GLN A 140 4.03 -12.91 33.52
CA GLN A 140 4.09 -13.88 34.61
C GLN A 140 3.14 -15.04 34.31
N PHE A 141 3.62 -16.28 34.48
CA PHE A 141 2.80 -17.48 34.27
C PHE A 141 2.22 -17.97 35.60
N MET A 142 1.01 -18.52 35.56
CA MET A 142 0.46 -19.24 36.70
C MET A 142 1.40 -20.39 37.10
N MET A 143 1.67 -20.53 38.40
CA MET A 143 2.65 -21.47 38.99
C MET A 143 4.14 -21.18 38.70
N SER A 144 4.48 -19.99 38.20
CA SER A 144 5.87 -19.48 38.14
C SER A 144 5.99 -18.24 39.02
N ASP A 145 6.88 -18.28 40.02
CA ASP A 145 7.09 -17.18 40.95
C ASP A 145 7.81 -15.98 40.32
N ARG A 146 8.35 -16.16 39.11
CA ARG A 146 9.16 -15.18 38.40
C ARG A 146 8.68 -14.95 36.96
N PRO A 147 8.94 -13.77 36.37
CA PRO A 147 8.42 -13.39 35.07
C PRO A 147 9.35 -13.74 33.89
N LEU A 148 8.77 -13.81 32.68
CA LEU A 148 9.46 -13.79 31.40
C LEU A 148 9.38 -12.39 30.81
N GLN A 149 10.53 -11.77 30.53
CA GLN A 149 10.62 -10.47 29.88
C GLN A 149 11.04 -10.66 28.42
N LEU A 150 10.31 -10.02 27.52
CA LEU A 150 10.60 -9.93 26.10
C LEU A 150 10.72 -8.46 25.72
N GLU A 151 11.86 -8.09 25.17
CA GLU A 151 12.14 -6.78 24.60
C GLU A 151 12.44 -6.99 23.11
N ALA A 152 11.75 -6.24 22.25
CA ALA A 152 11.98 -6.26 20.82
C ALA A 152 12.16 -4.83 20.30
N SER A 153 13.07 -4.65 19.35
CA SER A 153 13.32 -3.36 18.70
C SER A 153 13.63 -3.51 17.22
N LEU A 154 13.33 -2.46 16.44
CA LEU A 154 13.74 -2.35 15.06
C LEU A 154 15.01 -1.50 14.96
N ASN A 155 15.71 -1.55 13.83
CA ASN A 155 16.87 -0.67 13.59
C ASN A 155 16.45 0.73 13.14
N LYS A 156 15.29 0.85 12.48
CA LYS A 156 14.73 2.09 11.94
C LYS A 156 13.22 2.11 12.15
N GLU A 157 12.62 3.29 12.07
CA GLU A 157 11.15 3.43 12.04
C GLU A 157 10.59 3.20 10.62
N ILE A 158 11.29 3.72 9.62
CA ILE A 158 10.88 3.67 8.21
C ILE A 158 11.81 2.74 7.44
N TYR A 159 11.20 1.82 6.68
CA TYR A 159 11.87 0.90 5.77
C TYR A 159 11.34 1.08 4.36
N TYR A 160 12.19 0.81 3.38
CA TYR A 160 11.79 0.83 1.97
C TYR A 160 11.30 -0.54 1.49
N HIS A 161 10.44 -0.53 0.47
CA HIS A 161 10.06 -1.76 -0.23
C HIS A 161 11.30 -2.51 -0.72
N GLY A 162 11.44 -3.77 -0.33
CA GLY A 162 12.60 -4.62 -0.64
C GLY A 162 13.80 -4.49 0.30
N GLU A 163 13.80 -3.52 1.22
CA GLU A 163 14.83 -3.40 2.26
C GLU A 163 14.63 -4.47 3.35
N PRO A 164 15.68 -5.20 3.76
CA PRO A 164 15.59 -6.13 4.89
C PRO A 164 15.35 -5.41 6.22
N ILE A 165 14.36 -5.87 6.98
CA ILE A 165 13.99 -5.31 8.27
C ILE A 165 14.76 -6.03 9.37
N GLY A 166 15.72 -5.33 9.97
CA GLY A 166 16.44 -5.79 11.16
C GLY A 166 15.59 -5.71 12.43
N VAL A 167 15.39 -6.85 13.09
CA VAL A 167 14.62 -7.02 14.33
C VAL A 167 15.52 -7.58 15.42
N ASN A 168 15.74 -6.81 16.48
CA ASN A 168 16.51 -7.25 17.64
C ASN A 168 15.56 -7.78 18.71
N VAL A 169 15.88 -8.93 19.27
CA VAL A 169 15.05 -9.62 20.28
C VAL A 169 15.92 -9.95 21.48
N LYS A 170 15.51 -9.48 22.64
CA LYS A 170 16.15 -9.75 23.92
C LYS A 170 15.15 -10.38 24.87
N ILE A 171 15.53 -11.51 25.45
CA ILE A 171 14.68 -12.32 26.30
C ILE A 171 15.40 -12.51 27.63
N THR A 172 14.71 -12.18 28.73
CA THR A 172 15.16 -12.49 30.08
C THR A 172 14.15 -13.44 30.70
N ASN A 173 14.46 -14.73 30.66
CA ASN A 173 13.58 -15.78 31.13
C ASN A 173 13.91 -16.16 32.57
N ASN A 174 13.27 -15.52 33.55
CA ASN A 174 13.43 -15.90 34.95
C ASN A 174 12.46 -17.02 35.38
N THR A 175 11.71 -17.60 34.44
CA THR A 175 10.70 -18.62 34.71
C THR A 175 11.31 -20.01 34.74
N SER A 176 10.55 -20.98 35.24
CA SER A 176 10.90 -22.41 35.16
C SER A 176 10.60 -23.06 33.79
N LYS A 177 10.03 -22.31 32.85
CA LYS A 177 9.66 -22.79 31.51
C LYS A 177 10.77 -22.52 30.50
N ILE A 178 10.75 -23.27 29.39
CA ILE A 178 11.71 -23.12 28.28
C ILE A 178 11.03 -22.42 27.12
N VAL A 179 11.66 -21.43 26.49
CA VAL A 179 11.19 -20.90 25.19
C VAL A 179 11.65 -21.87 24.11
N LYS A 180 10.72 -22.44 23.34
CA LYS A 180 11.00 -23.44 22.30
C LYS A 180 11.34 -22.81 20.95
N LYS A 181 10.73 -21.68 20.65
CA LYS A 181 10.76 -21.09 19.31
C LYS A 181 10.49 -19.60 19.38
N ILE A 182 11.12 -18.86 18.48
CA ILE A 182 10.87 -17.44 18.24
C ILE A 182 10.27 -17.33 16.85
N LYS A 183 9.13 -16.66 16.74
CA LYS A 183 8.43 -16.44 15.47
C LYS A 183 8.32 -14.94 15.22
N ILE A 184 8.84 -14.48 14.10
CA ILE A 184 8.76 -13.08 13.67
C ILE A 184 7.82 -13.01 12.48
N THR A 185 6.82 -12.14 12.57
CA THR A 185 5.77 -12.02 11.57
C THR A 185 5.57 -10.57 11.22
N VAL A 186 5.59 -10.23 9.93
CA VAL A 186 5.21 -8.91 9.44
C VAL A 186 3.76 -9.00 8.99
N GLU A 187 2.90 -8.22 9.65
CA GLU A 187 1.47 -8.14 9.36
C GLU A 187 1.15 -6.81 8.67
N GLN A 188 0.41 -6.88 7.57
CA GLN A 188 -0.23 -5.74 6.91
C GLN A 188 -1.66 -5.63 7.45
N LEU A 189 -2.00 -4.47 8.01
CA LEU A 189 -3.35 -4.13 8.44
C LEU A 189 -3.91 -3.10 7.46
N THR A 190 -5.11 -3.37 6.95
CA THR A 190 -5.83 -2.48 6.04
C THR A 190 -7.22 -2.22 6.60
N ASP A 191 -7.49 -0.97 6.94
CA ASP A 191 -8.80 -0.50 7.37
C ASP A 191 -9.48 0.21 6.19
N VAL A 192 -10.61 -0.33 5.72
CA VAL A 192 -11.51 0.36 4.80
C VAL A 192 -12.42 1.24 5.65
N VAL A 193 -12.59 2.51 5.28
CA VAL A 193 -13.25 3.50 6.16
C VAL A 193 -14.37 4.30 5.49
N LEU A 194 -14.58 4.17 4.18
CA LEU A 194 -15.48 5.06 3.45
C LEU A 194 -16.86 4.47 3.12
N TYR A 195 -16.98 3.16 2.95
CA TYR A 195 -18.25 2.49 2.65
C TYR A 195 -18.57 1.40 3.67
N SER A 196 -17.60 0.54 3.92
CA SER A 196 -17.62 -0.45 4.99
C SER A 196 -16.50 -0.12 5.98
N LEU A 197 -16.68 -0.49 7.24
CA LEU A 197 -15.66 -0.43 8.29
C LEU A 197 -14.89 -1.77 8.35
N ASP A 198 -14.58 -2.32 7.18
CA ASP A 198 -13.93 -3.63 7.04
C ASP A 198 -12.45 -3.53 7.43
N LYS A 199 -11.96 -4.55 8.13
CA LYS A 199 -10.56 -4.63 8.55
C LYS A 199 -9.93 -5.91 8.05
N TYR A 200 -8.83 -5.78 7.31
CA TYR A 200 -8.07 -6.91 6.79
C TYR A 200 -6.72 -6.96 7.49
N THR A 201 -6.38 -8.10 8.07
CA THR A 201 -5.04 -8.36 8.62
C THR A 201 -4.46 -9.56 7.91
N LYS A 202 -3.37 -9.38 7.20
CA LYS A 202 -2.69 -10.47 6.48
C LYS A 202 -1.20 -10.49 6.78
N ILE A 203 -0.65 -11.69 6.87
CA ILE A 203 0.77 -11.91 7.11
C ILE A 203 1.52 -11.81 5.78
N VAL A 204 2.41 -10.82 5.65
CA VAL A 204 3.23 -10.61 4.44
C VAL A 204 4.60 -11.28 4.54
N CYS A 205 5.11 -11.52 5.73
CA CYS A 205 6.36 -12.25 5.93
C CYS A 205 6.29 -12.98 7.27
N CYS A 206 6.82 -14.21 7.33
CA CYS A 206 6.81 -15.02 8.53
C CYS A 206 8.10 -15.84 8.56
N GLU A 207 8.95 -15.55 9.54
CA GLU A 207 10.19 -16.27 9.78
C GLU A 207 10.11 -16.93 11.15
N GLU A 208 10.60 -18.17 11.21
CA GLU A 208 10.45 -19.05 12.35
C GLU A 208 11.81 -19.61 12.76
N MET A 209 12.30 -19.20 13.93
CA MET A 209 13.64 -19.48 14.43
C MET A 209 13.61 -20.52 15.54
N ASN A 210 14.42 -21.56 15.41
CA ASN A 210 14.50 -22.66 16.37
C ASN A 210 15.42 -22.35 17.58
N ASP A 211 15.67 -21.07 17.84
CA ASP A 211 16.43 -20.63 19.00
C ASP A 211 15.62 -20.93 20.27
N THR A 212 16.29 -21.58 21.23
CA THR A 212 15.69 -21.96 22.49
C THR A 212 16.29 -21.16 23.64
N VAL A 213 15.45 -20.82 24.62
CA VAL A 213 15.90 -20.13 25.83
C VAL A 213 15.55 -20.99 27.03
N ALA A 214 16.58 -21.51 27.70
CA ALA A 214 16.42 -22.34 28.89
C ALA A 214 15.75 -21.56 30.04
N ALA A 215 15.26 -22.30 31.03
CA ALA A 215 14.77 -21.73 32.29
C ALA A 215 15.90 -20.95 33.00
N ASN A 216 15.58 -19.80 33.57
CA ASN A 216 16.54 -18.87 34.19
C ASN A 216 17.66 -18.38 33.23
N GLY A 217 17.42 -18.44 31.92
CA GLY A 217 18.38 -18.02 30.89
C GLY A 217 18.09 -16.63 30.31
N THR A 218 19.10 -16.03 29.70
CA THR A 218 18.98 -14.81 28.89
C THR A 218 19.37 -15.08 27.45
N PHE A 219 18.70 -14.42 26.51
CA PHE A 219 18.99 -14.51 25.08
C PHE A 219 18.97 -13.11 24.45
N SER A 220 19.85 -12.90 23.47
CA SER A 220 19.87 -11.69 22.64
C SER A 220 20.22 -12.11 21.22
N GLY A 221 19.33 -11.84 20.28
CA GLY A 221 19.48 -12.19 18.87
C GLY A 221 19.05 -11.04 17.95
N SER A 222 19.63 -10.99 16.75
CA SER A 222 19.24 -10.05 15.71
C SER A 222 18.84 -10.85 14.47
N TYR A 223 17.67 -10.54 13.93
CA TYR A 223 17.07 -11.24 12.80
C TYR A 223 16.75 -10.26 11.68
N SER A 224 16.61 -10.77 10.47
CA SER A 224 16.26 -9.96 9.30
C SER A 224 15.06 -10.58 8.58
N VAL A 225 14.04 -9.77 8.31
CA VAL A 225 12.83 -10.21 7.58
C VAL A 225 12.55 -9.24 6.44
N THR A 226 12.20 -9.75 5.25
CA THR A 226 11.98 -8.90 4.05
C THR A 226 10.58 -9.11 3.49
N PRO A 227 9.63 -8.18 3.73
CA PRO A 227 8.29 -8.29 3.17
C PRO A 227 8.30 -7.95 1.67
N LEU A 228 8.08 -8.96 0.83
CA LEU A 228 8.06 -8.83 -0.63
C LEU A 228 6.71 -9.25 -1.21
N LEU A 229 6.17 -8.49 -2.16
CA LEU A 229 4.97 -8.93 -2.89
C LEU A 229 5.21 -10.24 -3.65
N ALA A 230 6.42 -10.46 -4.17
CA ALA A 230 6.78 -11.68 -4.92
C ALA A 230 6.44 -12.97 -4.15
N ASN A 231 6.67 -13.00 -2.84
CA ASN A 231 6.41 -14.15 -1.96
C ASN A 231 4.93 -14.28 -1.55
N ASN A 232 4.09 -13.32 -1.94
CA ASN A 232 2.71 -13.18 -1.49
C ASN A 232 1.72 -13.02 -2.64
N ARG A 233 2.12 -13.22 -3.90
CA ARG A 233 1.24 -13.02 -5.07
C ARG A 233 0.02 -13.91 -5.08
N GLU A 234 0.10 -15.09 -4.48
CA GLU A 234 -1.02 -16.03 -4.34
C GLU A 234 -1.93 -15.65 -3.17
N LYS A 235 -1.43 -14.87 -2.21
CA LYS A 235 -2.23 -14.39 -1.10
C LYS A 235 -3.22 -13.35 -1.59
N ARG A 236 -4.35 -13.33 -0.92
CA ARG A 236 -5.45 -12.40 -1.16
C ARG A 236 -5.79 -11.68 0.15
N GLY A 237 -6.56 -10.61 0.07
CA GLY A 237 -6.84 -9.65 1.14
C GLY A 237 -5.65 -8.73 1.44
N LEU A 238 -4.70 -8.61 0.50
CA LEU A 238 -3.55 -7.72 0.61
C LEU A 238 -3.84 -6.40 -0.10
N ALA A 239 -3.44 -5.30 0.55
CA ALA A 239 -3.40 -3.98 -0.04
C ALA A 239 -2.12 -3.82 -0.88
N LEU A 240 -2.31 -3.43 -2.13
CA LEU A 240 -1.27 -3.24 -3.14
C LEU A 240 -1.28 -1.78 -3.59
N ASP A 241 -0.15 -1.25 -4.07
CA ASP A 241 -0.07 0.08 -4.67
C ASP A 241 -0.46 0.10 -6.16
N GLY A 242 -1.03 -0.99 -6.68
CA GLY A 242 -1.36 -1.19 -8.08
C GLY A 242 -2.09 -2.51 -8.33
N LYS A 243 -2.33 -2.83 -9.61
CA LYS A 243 -2.96 -4.09 -10.01
C LYS A 243 -1.93 -5.21 -10.08
N LEU A 244 -2.25 -6.37 -9.50
CA LEU A 244 -1.35 -7.54 -9.46
C LEU A 244 -0.82 -7.99 -10.84
N LYS A 245 -1.57 -7.72 -11.92
CA LYS A 245 -1.14 -8.05 -13.29
C LYS A 245 0.08 -7.23 -13.76
N HIS A 246 0.33 -6.07 -13.17
CA HIS A 246 1.43 -5.18 -13.55
C HIS A 246 2.72 -5.53 -12.82
N GLY A 247 3.83 -5.58 -13.55
CA GLY A 247 5.15 -5.95 -13.00
C GLY A 247 5.74 -4.95 -12.01
N ASP A 248 5.29 -3.70 -12.05
CA ASP A 248 5.73 -2.59 -11.21
C ASP A 248 4.88 -2.40 -9.93
N THR A 249 4.04 -3.38 -9.60
CA THR A 249 3.19 -3.37 -8.41
C THR A 249 3.96 -3.87 -7.18
N ASN A 250 3.76 -3.20 -6.06
CA ASN A 250 4.30 -3.56 -4.74
C ASN A 250 3.17 -3.68 -3.71
N LEU A 251 3.55 -4.07 -2.49
CA LEU A 251 2.67 -3.93 -1.33
C LEU A 251 2.35 -2.43 -1.14
N ALA A 252 1.13 -2.10 -0.69
CA ALA A 252 0.76 -0.72 -0.45
C ALA A 252 1.64 -0.09 0.64
N SER A 253 2.12 1.13 0.43
CA SER A 253 2.87 1.86 1.45
C SER A 253 2.00 2.22 2.66
N SER A 254 2.61 2.39 3.83
CA SER A 254 1.93 2.89 5.03
C SER A 254 1.29 4.26 4.78
N THR A 255 0.04 4.43 5.21
CA THR A 255 -0.67 5.70 5.09
C THR A 255 -0.23 6.65 6.20
N ILE A 256 0.39 7.78 5.82
CA ILE A 256 0.72 8.84 6.78
C ILE A 256 -0.47 9.80 6.91
N LEU A 257 -1.03 9.89 8.11
CA LEU A 257 -2.06 10.88 8.45
C LEU A 257 -1.39 12.19 8.85
N ARG A 258 -1.69 13.29 8.15
CA ARG A 258 -1.27 14.62 8.60
C ARG A 258 -2.30 15.19 9.60
N PRO A 259 -1.87 16.05 10.54
CA PRO A 259 -2.80 16.73 11.42
C PRO A 259 -3.87 17.49 10.62
N GLY A 260 -5.15 17.28 10.97
CA GLY A 260 -6.29 17.90 10.29
C GLY A 260 -6.86 17.12 9.10
N MET A 261 -6.28 15.98 8.72
CA MET A 261 -6.86 15.10 7.70
C MET A 261 -7.99 14.25 8.30
N ASP A 262 -9.14 14.24 7.64
CA ASP A 262 -10.23 13.33 7.98
C ASP A 262 -9.93 11.92 7.46
N LYS A 263 -10.00 10.94 8.36
CA LYS A 263 -9.73 9.53 8.03
C LYS A 263 -10.74 9.00 7.03
N GLU A 264 -12.00 9.45 7.12
CA GLU A 264 -13.07 8.97 6.24
C GLU A 264 -12.84 9.37 4.78
N VAL A 265 -12.11 10.46 4.53
CA VAL A 265 -11.80 10.97 3.17
C VAL A 265 -10.73 10.12 2.47
N LEU A 266 -9.95 9.35 3.21
CA LEU A 266 -8.83 8.57 2.66
C LEU A 266 -9.26 7.24 2.03
N GLY A 267 -10.48 6.77 2.28
CA GLY A 267 -10.98 5.52 1.70
C GLY A 267 -10.40 4.25 2.34
N MET A 268 -9.08 4.13 2.34
CA MET A 268 -8.32 2.99 2.86
C MET A 268 -7.09 3.46 3.62
N LEU A 269 -6.87 2.88 4.80
CA LEU A 269 -5.70 3.11 5.64
C LEU A 269 -4.87 1.83 5.72
N VAL A 270 -3.62 1.90 5.30
CA VAL A 270 -2.68 0.78 5.35
C VAL A 270 -1.65 1.04 6.43
N SER A 271 -1.42 0.07 7.30
CA SER A 271 -0.37 0.10 8.32
C SER A 271 0.30 -1.26 8.43
N TYR A 272 1.52 -1.28 8.96
CA TYR A 272 2.27 -2.51 9.18
C TYR A 272 2.71 -2.61 10.63
N LYS A 273 2.91 -3.85 11.07
CA LYS A 273 3.57 -4.15 12.33
C LYS A 273 4.43 -5.39 12.22
N VAL A 274 5.49 -5.39 13.01
CA VAL A 274 6.33 -6.57 13.24
C VAL A 274 5.91 -7.19 14.56
N ARG A 275 5.41 -8.42 14.51
CA ARG A 275 5.02 -9.22 15.66
C ARG A 275 6.13 -10.21 16.00
N VAL A 276 6.67 -10.12 17.20
CA VAL A 276 7.59 -11.13 17.75
C VAL A 276 6.81 -11.98 18.73
N ASN A 277 6.72 -13.28 18.45
CA ASN A 277 5.98 -14.25 19.25
C ASN A 277 6.93 -15.33 19.79
N LEU A 278 6.97 -15.50 21.11
CA LEU A 278 7.70 -16.54 21.80
C LEU A 278 6.80 -17.72 22.10
N VAL A 279 7.14 -18.89 21.57
CA VAL A 279 6.43 -20.14 21.87
C VAL A 279 7.06 -20.77 23.11
N VAL A 280 6.34 -20.76 24.22
CA VAL A 280 6.84 -21.25 25.51
C VAL A 280 6.42 -22.70 25.74
N ALA A 281 7.38 -23.53 26.18
CA ALA A 281 7.17 -24.92 26.57
C ALA A 281 6.18 -25.04 27.73
N ARG A 282 5.27 -26.00 27.61
CA ARG A 282 4.31 -26.36 28.65
C ARG A 282 5.00 -27.27 29.68
N GLY A 283 4.71 -27.08 30.96
CA GLY A 283 5.16 -27.96 32.03
C GLY A 283 3.94 -28.50 32.77
N GLY A 284 3.79 -29.83 32.84
CA GLY A 284 2.69 -30.52 33.55
C GLY A 284 2.22 -31.82 32.88
N ILE A 285 1.58 -32.70 33.66
CA ILE A 285 1.07 -34.04 33.27
C ILE A 285 -0.25 -33.98 32.47
N LEU A 286 -1.03 -32.89 32.57
CA LEU A 286 -2.29 -32.70 31.83
C LEU A 286 -2.04 -31.95 30.51
N GLY A 287 -1.70 -32.72 29.47
CA GLY A 287 -1.26 -32.24 28.17
C GLY A 287 -2.07 -31.12 27.50
N ASP A 288 -1.34 -30.32 26.73
CA ASP A 288 -1.69 -29.70 25.46
C ASP A 288 -2.96 -28.82 25.26
N LEU A 289 -3.71 -28.41 26.28
CA LEU A 289 -4.91 -27.56 26.04
C LEU A 289 -4.75 -26.02 26.01
N THR A 290 -3.70 -25.39 26.58
CA THR A 290 -3.45 -23.93 26.43
C THR A 290 -1.96 -23.57 26.23
N SER A 291 -1.56 -23.08 25.04
CA SER A 291 -0.24 -22.46 24.87
C SER A 291 -0.22 -21.10 25.58
N SER A 292 0.90 -20.75 26.22
CA SER A 292 1.07 -19.45 26.88
C SER A 292 2.13 -18.65 26.13
N ASP A 293 1.80 -18.27 24.92
CA ASP A 293 2.70 -17.55 24.02
C ASP A 293 2.91 -16.10 24.47
N VAL A 294 4.12 -15.57 24.37
CA VAL A 294 4.39 -14.15 24.71
C VAL A 294 4.63 -13.39 23.43
N LEU A 295 3.81 -12.38 23.17
CA LEU A 295 3.89 -11.59 21.95
C LEU A 295 4.14 -10.11 22.24
N VAL A 296 4.81 -9.45 21.31
CA VAL A 296 4.97 -8.00 21.26
C VAL A 296 4.82 -7.54 19.81
N ASP A 297 4.11 -6.42 19.62
CA ASP A 297 3.88 -5.80 18.31
C ASP A 297 4.67 -4.49 18.24
N LEU A 298 5.50 -4.33 17.20
CA LEU A 298 6.27 -3.13 16.89
C LEU A 298 5.65 -2.44 15.67
N PRO A 299 5.35 -1.13 15.72
CA PRO A 299 4.86 -0.40 14.55
C PRO A 299 5.94 -0.35 13.46
N LEU A 300 5.53 -0.46 12.20
CA LEU A 300 6.40 -0.42 11.03
C LEU A 300 5.84 0.55 9.98
N THR A 301 6.70 1.43 9.48
CA THR A 301 6.38 2.30 8.35
C THR A 301 7.11 1.79 7.10
N LEU A 302 6.36 1.28 6.12
CA LEU A 302 6.91 0.75 4.86
C LEU A 302 6.54 1.68 3.70
N MET A 303 7.53 2.22 2.97
CA MET A 303 7.29 3.26 1.96
C MET A 303 8.21 3.16 0.74
N HIS A 304 7.94 3.97 -0.28
CA HIS A 304 8.85 4.16 -1.41
C HIS A 304 9.97 5.14 -1.06
N PRO A 305 11.21 4.92 -1.54
CA PRO A 305 12.29 5.89 -1.40
C PRO A 305 12.00 7.12 -2.27
N LYS A 306 12.46 8.30 -1.84
CA LYS A 306 12.36 9.50 -2.68
C LYS A 306 13.20 9.32 -3.96
N PRO A 307 12.68 9.67 -5.14
CA PRO A 307 13.46 9.65 -6.37
C PRO A 307 14.60 10.67 -6.27
N SER A 308 15.75 10.36 -6.89
CA SER A 308 16.87 11.30 -6.94
C SER A 308 16.55 12.48 -7.87
N PRO A 309 16.96 13.71 -7.53
CA PRO A 309 16.67 14.90 -8.32
C PRO A 309 17.35 14.89 -9.71
N ASP A 310 18.39 14.09 -9.91
CA ASP A 310 19.22 14.09 -11.13
C ASP A 310 18.58 13.38 -12.34
N GLN A 311 17.40 12.76 -12.20
CA GLN A 311 16.74 12.06 -13.31
C GLN A 311 16.02 12.99 -14.31
N THR A 312 16.02 14.31 -14.10
CA THR A 312 15.30 15.26 -14.97
C THR A 312 16.11 15.84 -16.13
N ASN A 313 17.30 15.32 -16.43
CA ASN A 313 17.98 15.65 -17.69
C ASN A 313 17.30 14.94 -18.86
N ILE A 314 16.18 15.54 -19.30
CA ILE A 314 15.37 15.09 -20.43
C ILE A 314 16.09 15.50 -21.73
N GLU A 315 17.24 14.93 -22.05
CA GLU A 315 17.95 15.28 -23.30
C GLU A 315 17.16 14.77 -24.52
N ASP A 316 16.62 13.55 -24.44
CA ASP A 316 15.81 12.94 -25.50
C ASP A 316 14.46 12.45 -24.99
N VAL A 317 13.37 12.96 -25.56
CA VAL A 317 12.01 12.49 -25.26
C VAL A 317 11.69 11.28 -26.14
N VAL A 318 11.61 10.09 -25.56
CA VAL A 318 11.10 8.88 -26.24
C VAL A 318 9.61 8.72 -25.91
N ILE A 319 8.78 8.44 -26.91
CA ILE A 319 7.34 8.21 -26.73
C ILE A 319 7.12 6.70 -26.64
N GLU A 320 6.55 6.26 -25.52
CA GLU A 320 6.23 4.87 -25.25
C GLU A 320 4.74 4.70 -25.01
N GLU A 321 4.27 3.46 -25.09
CA GLU A 321 2.89 3.13 -24.75
C GLU A 321 2.67 3.24 -23.24
N PHE A 322 1.53 3.80 -22.82
CA PHE A 322 1.20 3.93 -21.39
C PHE A 322 0.83 2.59 -20.73
N ALA A 323 0.51 1.58 -21.54
CA ALA A 323 0.16 0.25 -21.05
C ALA A 323 1.30 -0.31 -20.19
N ARG A 324 0.99 -0.63 -18.93
CA ARG A 324 1.98 -1.19 -18.01
C ARG A 324 2.34 -2.60 -18.43
N GLN A 325 3.63 -2.94 -18.35
CA GLN A 325 4.11 -4.27 -18.64
C GLN A 325 3.42 -5.31 -17.75
N LYS A 326 2.72 -6.26 -18.39
CA LYS A 326 2.11 -7.40 -17.71
C LYS A 326 3.18 -8.39 -17.28
N LEU A 327 2.96 -9.07 -16.15
CA LEU A 327 3.79 -10.18 -15.71
C LEU A 327 3.54 -11.41 -16.58
N GLN A 328 4.61 -12.14 -16.92
CA GLN A 328 4.50 -13.43 -17.61
C GLN A 328 3.67 -14.41 -16.75
N GLY A 329 2.60 -14.97 -17.33
CA GLY A 329 1.69 -15.92 -16.66
C GLY A 329 0.51 -15.29 -15.90
N ALA A 330 0.34 -13.97 -15.92
CA ALA A 330 -0.82 -13.29 -15.35
C ALA A 330 -1.95 -13.10 -16.39
N GLU A 331 -2.44 -14.19 -16.97
CA GLU A 331 -3.72 -14.18 -17.69
C GLU A 331 -4.83 -14.32 -16.64
N GLY A 332 -5.51 -13.22 -16.34
CA GLY A 332 -6.64 -13.17 -15.43
C GLY A 332 -7.92 -12.83 -16.18
N GLU A 333 -9.07 -13.28 -15.68
CA GLU A 333 -10.41 -13.11 -16.27
C GLU A 333 -10.80 -11.66 -16.65
N ASP A 334 -10.06 -10.66 -16.19
CA ASP A 334 -10.24 -9.24 -16.51
C ASP A 334 -9.84 -8.87 -17.98
N ASP A 335 -9.26 -9.80 -18.76
CA ASP A 335 -8.85 -9.54 -20.15
C ASP A 335 -10.05 -9.35 -21.13
N LYS A 336 -11.30 -9.46 -20.66
CA LYS A 336 -12.50 -9.11 -21.44
C LYS A 336 -12.95 -7.65 -21.32
N GLU A 337 -12.42 -6.87 -20.38
CA GLU A 337 -12.84 -5.48 -20.16
C GLU A 337 -11.93 -4.43 -20.81
N ASP A 338 -10.71 -4.81 -21.17
CA ASP A 338 -9.71 -3.95 -21.82
C ASP A 338 -9.77 -4.04 -23.38
N ALA A 339 -10.83 -4.64 -23.95
CA ALA A 339 -11.06 -4.77 -25.41
C ALA A 339 -12.20 -3.89 -25.94
#